data_AF-T1C0T5-F1
#
_entry.id   AF-T1C0T5-F1
#
_cell.length_a   1.000
_cell.length_b   1.000
_cell.length_c   1.000
_cell.angle_alpha   90.00
_cell.angle_beta   90.00
_cell.angle_gamma   90.00
#
_symmetry.space_group_name_H-M   'P 1'
#
loop_
_entity.id
_entity.type
_entity.pdbx_description
1 polymer ?
#
loop_
_entity_poly.entity_id
_entity_poly.type
_entity_poly.pdbx_seq_one_letter_code
_entity_poly.pdbx_strand_id
1 'polypeptide(L)'
;YVVIAKPLAQGATHLSIRRVDRKACRDWRHFQQIKNQLCGKEREGLELYPAESRLVDTANQYHLWVMPPGVKLEIGWSRRSVVDHGDHPIPGAVQRPLDRLE
;
A
#
# COMPACT_ATOMS: atom_id res chain seq x y z
N TYR A 1 3.78 11.78 -4.39
CA TYR A 1 4.82 11.02 -3.65
C TYR A 1 6.08 10.94 -4.50
N VAL A 2 7.24 10.68 -3.89
CA VAL A 2 8.41 10.17 -4.60
C VAL A 2 8.44 8.66 -4.36
N VAL A 3 8.46 7.88 -5.44
CA VAL A 3 8.43 6.42 -5.38
C VAL A 3 9.60 5.87 -6.18
N ILE A 4 10.40 5.03 -5.55
CA ILE A 4 11.43 4.24 -6.23
C ILE A 4 10.88 2.83 -6.37
N ALA A 5 10.72 2.36 -7.61
CA ALA A 5 10.31 1.00 -7.91
C ALA A 5 11.54 0.16 -8.28
N LYS A 6 11.87 -0.82 -7.44
CA LYS A 6 12.98 -1.75 -7.66
C LYS A 6 12.42 -3.12 -8.04
N PRO A 7 12.69 -3.61 -9.27
CA PRO A 7 12.36 -4.98 -9.63
C PRO A 7 13.08 -5.98 -8.71
N LEU A 8 12.38 -7.06 -8.37
CA LEU A 8 12.91 -8.20 -7.63
C LEU A 8 12.78 -9.47 -8.48
N ALA A 9 13.27 -10.60 -7.96
CA ALA A 9 13.16 -11.89 -8.63
C ALA A 9 11.69 -12.24 -8.96
N GLN A 10 11.50 -13.02 -10.02
CA GLN A 10 10.21 -13.59 -10.42
C GLN A 10 9.13 -12.53 -10.69
N GLY A 11 9.51 -11.29 -11.03
CA GLY A 11 8.57 -10.22 -11.34
C GLY A 11 7.96 -9.52 -10.13
N ALA A 12 8.42 -9.83 -8.90
CA ALA A 12 8.07 -9.05 -7.73
C ALA A 12 8.67 -7.63 -7.79
N THR A 13 8.15 -6.71 -6.99
CA THR A 13 8.61 -5.30 -6.99
C THR A 13 8.66 -4.74 -5.59
N HIS A 14 9.77 -4.12 -5.22
CA HIS A 14 9.88 -3.33 -3.99
C HIS A 14 9.60 -1.86 -4.32
N LEU A 15 8.61 -1.29 -3.65
CA LEU A 15 8.31 0.15 -3.71
C LEU A 15 8.85 0.81 -2.45
N SER A 16 9.73 1.78 -2.64
CA SER A 16 10.21 2.67 -1.59
C SER A 16 9.54 4.03 -1.74
N ILE A 17 8.65 4.36 -0.80
CA ILE A 17 7.68 5.46 -0.92
C ILE A 17 7.99 6.51 0.13
N ARG A 18 8.08 7.77 -0.29
CA ARG A 18 8.13 8.92 0.64
C ARG A 18 7.31 10.09 0.13
N ARG A 19 6.86 10.97 1.03
CA ARG A 19 6.27 12.25 0.62
C ARG A 19 7.33 13.16 0.01
N VAL A 20 6.87 14.07 -0.85
CA VAL A 20 7.74 15.08 -1.47
C VAL A 20 8.32 16.00 -0.38
N ASP A 21 7.48 16.39 0.57
CA ASP A 21 7.83 17.23 1.74
C ASP A 21 8.58 16.50 2.87
N ARG A 22 8.89 15.20 2.69
CA ARG A 22 9.59 14.34 3.66
C ARG A 22 8.91 14.16 5.01
N LYS A 23 7.66 14.62 5.18
CA LYS A 23 6.88 14.36 6.40
C LYS A 23 6.44 12.89 6.45
N ALA A 24 6.07 12.43 7.64
CA ALA A 24 5.45 11.13 7.83
C ALA A 24 4.13 11.02 7.02
N CYS A 25 3.78 9.80 6.63
CA CYS A 25 2.55 9.50 5.93
C CYS A 25 1.91 8.23 6.46
N ARG A 26 0.60 8.25 6.70
CA ARG A 26 -0.16 7.08 7.16
C ARG A 26 -1.47 6.88 6.40
N ASP A 27 -1.60 7.47 5.21
CA ASP A 27 -2.78 7.28 4.38
C ASP A 27 -2.63 6.03 3.50
N TRP A 28 -3.25 4.93 3.94
CA TRP A 28 -3.20 3.66 3.23
C TRP A 28 -3.80 3.73 1.81
N ARG A 29 -4.80 4.60 1.55
CA ARG A 29 -5.43 4.69 0.22
C ARG A 29 -4.45 5.19 -0.83
N HIS A 30 -3.56 6.12 -0.47
CA HIS A 30 -2.49 6.55 -1.36
C HIS A 30 -1.54 5.40 -1.71
N PHE A 31 -1.20 4.54 -0.75
CA PHE A 31 -0.27 3.44 -0.97
C PHE A 31 -0.91 2.37 -1.87
N GLN A 32 -2.19 2.07 -1.65
CA GLN A 32 -2.96 1.20 -2.53
C GLN A 32 -3.04 1.74 -3.96
N GLN A 33 -3.27 3.05 -4.13
CA GLN A 33 -3.28 3.70 -5.44
C GLN A 33 -1.91 3.66 -6.13
N ILE A 34 -0.84 4.02 -5.42
CA ILE A 34 0.54 3.96 -5.93
C ILE A 34 0.86 2.55 -6.42
N LYS A 35 0.56 1.53 -5.60
CA LYS A 35 0.77 0.12 -5.98
C LYS A 35 -0.07 -0.25 -7.21
N ASN A 36 -1.33 0.15 -7.26
CA ASN A 36 -2.20 -0.13 -8.40
C ASN A 36 -1.68 0.52 -9.70
N GLN A 37 -1.22 1.77 -9.64
CA GLN A 37 -0.72 2.52 -10.78
C GLN A 37 0.61 1.96 -11.30
N LEU A 38 1.52 1.58 -10.39
CA LEU A 38 2.87 1.17 -10.76
C LEU A 38 3.02 -0.33 -11.02
N CYS A 39 2.22 -1.16 -10.34
CA CYS A 39 2.37 -2.61 -10.39
C CYS A 39 1.16 -3.32 -11.01
N GLY A 40 -0.03 -2.70 -10.99
CA GLY A 40 -1.29 -3.29 -11.45
C GLY A 40 -2.28 -3.53 -10.30
N LYS A 41 -3.58 -3.43 -10.63
CA LYS A 41 -4.68 -3.47 -9.64
C LYS A 41 -4.82 -4.82 -8.92
N GLU A 42 -4.56 -5.91 -9.64
CA GLU A 42 -4.76 -7.28 -9.18
C GLU A 42 -3.54 -7.89 -8.47
N ARG A 43 -2.46 -7.12 -8.29
CA ARG A 43 -1.30 -7.57 -7.53
C ARG A 43 -1.43 -7.18 -6.07
N GLU A 44 -0.96 -8.07 -5.20
CA GLU A 44 -0.97 -7.86 -3.76
C GLU A 44 0.35 -7.25 -3.29
N GLY A 45 0.25 -6.31 -2.35
CA GLY A 45 1.40 -5.65 -1.73
C GLY A 45 1.37 -5.84 -0.23
N LEU A 46 2.53 -6.12 0.36
CA LEU A 46 2.71 -6.28 1.80
C LEU A 46 3.62 -5.16 2.32
N GLU A 47 3.18 -4.49 3.38
CA GLU A 47 4.05 -3.64 4.20
C GLU A 47 4.49 -4.46 5.42
N LEU A 48 5.81 -4.58 5.61
CA LEU A 48 6.37 -5.35 6.72
C LEU A 48 6.69 -4.42 7.88
N TYR A 49 6.24 -4.81 9.07
CA TYR A 49 6.69 -4.28 10.35
C TYR A 49 7.76 -5.26 10.84
N PRO A 50 9.05 -4.97 10.62
CA PRO A 50 10.10 -5.95 10.81
C PRO A 50 10.30 -6.28 12.29
N ALA A 51 10.91 -7.42 12.58
CA ALA A 51 11.53 -7.66 13.88
C ALA A 51 12.57 -6.55 14.16
N GLU A 52 12.71 -6.16 15.43
CA GLU A 52 13.55 -5.02 15.84
C GLU A 52 15.01 -5.15 15.33
N SER A 53 15.56 -6.35 15.34
CA SER A 53 16.92 -6.64 14.84
C SER A 53 17.11 -6.39 13.33
N ARG A 54 16.02 -6.16 12.59
CA ARG A 54 15.99 -5.89 11.15
C ARG A 54 15.33 -4.55 10.83
N LEU A 55 15.03 -3.74 11.84
CA LEU A 55 14.39 -2.44 11.67
C LEU A 55 15.28 -1.49 10.87
N VAL A 56 14.68 -0.82 9.90
CA VAL A 56 15.29 0.28 9.16
C VAL A 56 14.39 1.50 9.33
N ASP A 57 14.73 2.35 10.29
CA ASP A 57 14.00 3.60 10.58
C ASP A 57 14.97 4.80 10.52
N THR A 58 15.38 5.16 9.31
CA THR A 58 16.32 6.27 9.06
C THR A 58 15.67 7.45 8.35
N ALA A 59 14.42 7.32 7.92
CA ALA A 59 13.66 8.34 7.22
C ALA A 59 12.16 8.05 7.28
N ASN A 60 11.33 9.08 7.02
CA ASN A 60 9.89 8.93 6.74
C ASN A 60 9.65 8.26 5.38
N GLN A 61 10.15 7.03 5.25
CA GLN A 61 10.12 6.21 4.06
C GLN A 61 9.48 4.87 4.39
N TYR A 62 8.62 4.43 3.49
CA TYR A 62 7.79 3.26 3.68
C TYR A 62 8.06 2.25 2.58
N HIS A 63 7.99 0.97 2.93
CA HIS A 63 8.43 -0.11 2.07
C HIS A 63 7.30 -1.08 1.80
N LEU A 64 6.92 -1.20 0.54
CA LEU A 64 5.90 -2.14 0.08
C LEU A 64 6.53 -3.19 -0.83
N TRP A 65 6.33 -4.46 -0.52
CA TRP A 65 6.74 -5.57 -1.37
C TRP A 65 5.53 -6.10 -2.13
N VAL A 66 5.53 -5.89 -3.45
CA VAL A 66 4.45 -6.29 -4.35
C VAL A 66 4.78 -7.65 -4.96
N MET A 67 3.87 -8.61 -4.78
CA MET A 67 4.02 -9.98 -5.23
C MET A 67 4.09 -10.08 -6.76
N PRO A 68 4.70 -11.13 -7.32
CA PRO A 68 4.61 -11.41 -8.75
C PRO A 68 3.17 -11.40 -9.28
N PRO A 69 2.96 -11.12 -10.58
CA PRO A 69 1.65 -11.33 -11.21
C PRO A 69 1.13 -12.76 -10.97
N GLY A 70 -0.13 -12.89 -10.57
CA GLY A 70 -0.78 -14.17 -10.31
C GLY A 70 -0.48 -14.80 -8.94
N VAL A 71 0.44 -14.24 -8.17
CA VAL A 71 0.72 -14.69 -6.80
C VAL A 71 -0.14 -13.90 -5.81
N LYS A 72 -0.93 -14.63 -5.01
CA LYS A 72 -1.67 -14.10 -3.88
C LYS A 72 -1.06 -14.61 -2.57
N LEU A 73 -1.11 -13.78 -1.56
CA LEU A 73 -0.76 -14.09 -0.20
C LEU A 73 -1.95 -14.82 0.44
N GLU A 74 -1.67 -15.88 1.20
CA GLU A 74 -2.67 -16.62 1.96
C GLU A 74 -3.05 -15.90 3.28
N ILE A 75 -3.20 -14.57 3.22
CA ILE A 75 -3.57 -13.70 4.33
C ILE A 75 -4.51 -12.59 3.85
N GLY A 76 -5.35 -12.10 4.74
CA GLY A 76 -6.30 -11.01 4.45
C GLY A 76 -7.70 -11.52 4.15
N TRP A 77 -8.42 -10.79 3.30
CA TRP A 77 -9.85 -11.02 3.03
C TRP A 77 -10.07 -11.55 1.61
N SER A 78 -10.99 -12.51 1.45
CA SER A 78 -11.31 -13.12 0.16
C SER A 78 -12.27 -12.29 -0.71
N ARG A 79 -12.85 -11.22 -0.17
CA ARG A 79 -13.81 -10.35 -0.87
C ARG A 79 -13.44 -8.88 -0.75
N ARG A 80 -13.68 -8.12 -1.84
CA ARG A 80 -13.56 -6.66 -1.84
C ARG A 80 -14.76 -6.05 -1.13
N SER A 81 -14.51 -5.26 -0.08
CA SER A 81 -15.50 -4.40 0.57
C SER A 81 -14.92 -2.99 0.63
N VAL A 82 -15.55 -2.05 -0.08
CA VAL A 82 -15.11 -0.66 -0.16
C VAL A 82 -16.32 0.23 0.11
N VAL A 83 -16.15 1.14 1.06
CA VAL A 83 -17.13 2.15 1.44
C VAL A 83 -16.62 3.52 1.04
N ASP A 84 -17.52 4.32 0.49
CA ASP A 84 -17.32 5.75 0.31
C ASP A 84 -17.91 6.50 1.51
N HIS A 85 -17.51 7.76 1.71
CA HIS A 85 -17.82 8.52 2.93
C HIS A 85 -19.31 8.42 3.35
N GLY A 86 -19.56 8.02 4.61
CA GLY A 86 -20.89 8.07 5.24
C GLY A 86 -21.66 6.75 5.27
N ASP A 87 -21.35 5.79 4.39
CA ASP A 87 -22.05 4.51 4.30
C ASP A 87 -21.24 3.37 4.96
N HIS A 88 -20.99 3.49 6.27
CA HIS A 88 -20.28 2.45 7.01
C HIS A 88 -21.27 1.45 7.64
N PRO A 89 -21.11 0.13 7.40
CA PRO A 89 -21.92 -0.88 8.08
C PRO A 89 -21.58 -1.01 9.57
N ILE A 90 -20.45 -0.45 10.01
CA ILE A 90 -19.97 -0.50 11.38
C ILE A 90 -20.19 0.89 12.01
N PRO A 91 -21.00 1.01 13.08
CA PRO A 91 -21.21 2.29 13.78
C PRO A 91 -19.89 2.92 14.23
N GLY A 92 -19.69 4.20 13.92
CA GLY A 92 -18.50 4.96 14.28
C GLY A 92 -17.26 4.69 13.42
N ALA A 93 -17.32 3.75 12.46
CA ALA A 93 -16.25 3.61 11.47
C ALA A 93 -16.24 4.81 10.52
N VAL A 94 -15.04 5.31 10.24
CA VAL A 94 -14.84 6.45 9.35
C VAL A 94 -13.84 6.11 8.27
N GLN A 95 -14.05 6.70 7.10
CA GLN A 95 -13.09 6.65 6.01
C GLN A 95 -13.31 7.89 5.14
N ARG A 96 -12.22 8.46 4.63
CA ARG A 96 -12.29 9.65 3.76
C ARG A 96 -12.97 9.31 2.42
N PRO A 97 -13.42 10.30 1.63
CA PRO A 97 -13.95 10.06 0.29
C PRO A 97 -12.95 9.37 -0.63
N LEU A 98 -13.44 8.59 -1.59
CA LEU A 98 -12.61 8.06 -2.67
C LEU A 98 -12.03 9.22 -3.48
N ASP A 99 -10.72 9.15 -3.78
CA ASP A 99 -10.13 10.08 -4.74
C ASP A 99 -10.79 9.77 -6.09
N ARG A 100 -11.61 10.70 -6.59
CA ARG A 100 -12.21 10.57 -7.92
C ARG A 100 -11.07 10.71 -8.91
N LEU A 101 -10.80 9.64 -9.66
CA LEU A 101 -9.98 9.74 -10.85
C LEU A 101 -10.81 10.50 -11.87
N GLU A 102 -10.42 11.74 -12.17
CA GLU A 102 -10.81 12.39 -13.42
C GLU A 102 -10.17 11.66 -14.61
#